data_AF-A0A559R8R0-F1
#
_entry.id   AF-A0A559R8R0-F1
#
_cell.length_a   1.000
_cell.length_b   1.000
_cell.length_c   1.000
_cell.angle_alpha   90.00
_cell.angle_beta   90.00
_cell.angle_gamma   90.00
#
_symmetry.space_group_name_H-M   'P 1'
#
loop_
_entity.id
_entity.type
_entity.pdbx_description
1 polymer ?
#
loop_
_entity_poly.entity_id
_entity_poly.type
_entity_poly.pdbx_seq_one_letter_code
_entity_poly.pdbx_strand_id
1 'polypeptide(L)'
;MSVSLTSRKDLIYISPIVILILIFKYLSITKKKADPKFLLALLAFLILNIISFYDYNKYFNAISLLTSGYLILFTLILKKYLIKSKLKSFLSLSVILGVFLVGYVIYAVVDLLIDQIPNYNITFMFICALCLFIYAITFAMIYISDNYATGTILLASGVATIFNLGLSPINEYFLYNEIFTFLILFCHYLSLYLFMTFILKTKLVKDNDISSKYF
;
A
#
# COMPACT_ATOMS: atom_id res chain seq x y z
N MET A 1 7.09 33.93 6.62
CA MET A 1 6.88 33.43 5.25
C MET A 1 5.57 32.63 5.27
N SER A 2 4.46 33.28 4.98
CA SER A 2 3.09 32.83 5.27
C SER A 2 2.41 32.20 4.04
N VAL A 3 3.01 31.13 3.50
CA VAL A 3 2.44 30.35 2.38
C VAL A 3 1.85 29.01 2.86
N SER A 4 2.00 28.64 4.15
CA SER A 4 1.91 27.25 4.60
C SER A 4 0.52 26.69 4.97
N LEU A 5 -0.55 27.50 5.02
CA LEU A 5 -1.89 27.03 5.45
C LEU A 5 -2.90 26.91 4.31
N THR A 6 -2.71 27.68 3.24
CA THR A 6 -3.56 27.62 2.03
C THR A 6 -3.25 26.36 1.21
N SER A 7 -1.97 26.00 1.06
CA SER A 7 -1.53 24.83 0.26
C SER A 7 -2.11 23.50 0.76
N ARG A 8 -2.15 23.26 2.09
CA ARG A 8 -2.72 22.03 2.68
C ARG A 8 -4.23 21.92 2.53
N LYS A 9 -4.96 23.04 2.65
CA LYS A 9 -6.43 23.05 2.51
C LYS A 9 -6.87 22.72 1.10
N ASP A 10 -6.12 23.16 0.09
CA ASP A 10 -6.41 22.86 -1.30
C ASP A 10 -6.26 21.36 -1.60
N LEU A 11 -5.31 20.68 -0.95
CA LEU A 11 -5.12 19.23 -1.08
C LEU A 11 -6.31 18.41 -0.58
N ILE A 12 -7.10 18.92 0.38
CA ILE A 12 -8.34 18.27 0.84
C ILE A 12 -9.33 18.10 -0.33
N TYR A 13 -9.34 19.04 -1.28
CA TYR A 13 -10.26 19.02 -2.42
C TYR A 13 -9.64 18.36 -3.65
N ILE A 14 -8.34 18.56 -3.88
CA ILE A 14 -7.65 18.05 -5.08
C ILE A 14 -7.32 16.56 -4.95
N SER A 15 -6.83 16.11 -3.79
CA SER A 15 -6.42 14.71 -3.60
C SER A 15 -7.55 13.70 -3.85
N PRO A 16 -8.77 13.91 -3.33
CA PRO A 16 -9.90 13.00 -3.57
C PRO A 16 -10.24 12.82 -5.05
N ILE A 17 -10.05 13.85 -5.88
CA ILE A 17 -10.37 13.80 -7.32
C ILE A 17 -9.55 12.70 -8.00
N VAL A 18 -8.28 12.53 -7.64
CA VAL A 18 -7.42 11.50 -8.23
C VAL A 18 -7.95 10.10 -7.91
N ILE A 19 -8.42 9.87 -6.69
CA ILE A 19 -9.00 8.59 -6.27
C ILE A 19 -10.34 8.34 -6.98
N LEU A 20 -11.17 9.37 -7.12
CA LEU A 20 -12.42 9.28 -7.90
C LEU A 20 -12.13 8.91 -9.35
N ILE A 21 -11.12 9.52 -9.99
CA ILE A 21 -10.69 9.16 -11.35
C ILE A 21 -10.26 7.68 -11.41
N LEU A 22 -9.52 7.18 -10.42
CA LEU A 22 -9.15 5.77 -10.36
C LEU A 22 -10.36 4.85 -10.20
N ILE A 23 -11.34 5.21 -9.38
CA ILE A 23 -12.60 4.48 -9.23
C ILE A 23 -13.34 4.42 -10.56
N PHE A 24 -13.53 5.56 -11.24
CA PHE A 24 -14.19 5.62 -12.54
C PHE A 24 -13.45 4.80 -13.60
N LYS A 25 -12.12 4.91 -13.65
CA LYS A 25 -11.28 4.13 -14.56
C LYS A 25 -11.42 2.63 -14.31
N TYR A 26 -11.39 2.21 -13.04
CA TYR A 26 -11.56 0.81 -12.67
C TYR A 26 -12.93 0.29 -13.10
N LEU A 27 -14.02 0.99 -12.75
CA LEU A 27 -15.39 0.62 -13.09
C LEU A 27 -15.62 0.57 -14.62
N SER A 28 -15.05 1.51 -15.36
CA SER A 28 -15.13 1.55 -16.83
C SER A 28 -14.51 0.31 -17.48
N ILE A 29 -13.37 -0.15 -16.94
CA ILE A 29 -12.68 -1.34 -17.45
C ILE A 29 -13.38 -2.63 -17.01
N THR A 30 -13.77 -2.75 -15.73
CA THR A 30 -14.34 -4.00 -15.19
C THR A 30 -15.82 -4.20 -15.49
N LYS A 31 -16.55 -3.10 -15.72
CA LYS A 31 -18.01 -3.10 -15.90
C LYS A 31 -18.69 -3.92 -14.77
N LYS A 32 -19.53 -4.91 -15.10
CA LYS A 32 -20.26 -5.76 -14.14
C LYS A 32 -19.40 -6.75 -13.34
N LYS A 33 -18.09 -6.86 -13.62
CA LYS A 33 -17.18 -7.81 -12.97
C LYS A 33 -16.21 -7.15 -11.98
N ALA A 34 -16.56 -5.98 -11.47
CA ALA A 34 -15.73 -5.26 -10.50
C ALA A 34 -15.57 -6.08 -9.21
N ASP A 35 -14.32 -6.31 -8.78
CA ASP A 35 -14.04 -6.91 -7.47
C ASP A 35 -14.46 -5.92 -6.36
N PRO A 36 -15.47 -6.25 -5.53
CA PRO A 36 -15.98 -5.33 -4.51
C PRO A 36 -14.94 -5.02 -3.43
N LYS A 37 -13.96 -5.91 -3.20
CA LYS A 37 -12.89 -5.66 -2.22
C LYS A 37 -12.00 -4.51 -2.65
N PHE A 38 -11.72 -4.41 -3.95
CA PHE A 38 -10.90 -3.32 -4.48
C PHE A 38 -11.64 -1.98 -4.45
N LEU A 39 -12.94 -1.98 -4.75
CA LEU A 39 -13.77 -0.78 -4.60
C LEU A 39 -13.84 -0.32 -3.15
N LEU A 40 -14.03 -1.25 -2.21
CA LEU A 40 -14.04 -0.93 -0.78
C LEU A 40 -12.69 -0.35 -0.32
N ALA A 41 -11.57 -0.90 -0.82
CA ALA A 41 -10.25 -0.35 -0.56
C ALA A 41 -10.11 1.08 -1.12
N LEU A 42 -10.52 1.35 -2.35
CA LEU A 42 -10.49 2.69 -2.94
C LEU A 42 -11.36 3.70 -2.16
N LEU A 43 -12.52 3.28 -1.65
CA LEU A 43 -13.35 4.10 -0.78
C LEU A 43 -12.67 4.40 0.57
N ALA A 44 -12.04 3.40 1.19
CA ALA A 44 -11.25 3.60 2.40
C ALA A 44 -10.12 4.61 2.17
N PHE A 45 -9.46 4.53 1.01
CA PHE A 45 -8.42 5.48 0.57
C PHE A 45 -8.94 6.90 0.38
N LEU A 46 -10.15 7.06 -0.15
CA LEU A 46 -10.80 8.37 -0.31
C LEU A 46 -11.00 9.05 1.05
N ILE A 47 -11.58 8.31 2.00
CA ILE A 47 -11.81 8.79 3.37
C ILE A 47 -10.47 9.10 4.05
N LEU A 48 -9.49 8.21 3.90
CA LEU A 48 -8.16 8.38 4.47
C LEU A 48 -7.48 9.67 3.99
N ASN A 49 -7.56 10.00 2.70
CA ASN A 49 -6.98 11.23 2.18
C ASN A 49 -7.62 12.48 2.79
N ILE A 50 -8.95 12.52 2.87
CA ILE A 50 -9.68 13.67 3.46
C ILE A 50 -9.26 13.86 4.92
N ILE A 51 -9.29 12.77 5.71
CA ILE A 51 -8.99 12.83 7.14
C ILE A 51 -7.52 13.18 7.40
N SER A 52 -6.59 12.65 6.61
CA SER A 52 -5.14 12.92 6.75
C SER A 52 -4.79 14.38 6.50
N PHE A 53 -5.42 15.01 5.50
CA PHE A 53 -5.20 16.43 5.23
C PHE A 53 -5.92 17.35 6.22
N TYR A 54 -7.08 16.91 6.73
CA TYR A 54 -7.84 17.69 7.70
C TYR A 54 -7.08 17.87 9.02
N ASP A 55 -6.67 16.78 9.67
CA ASP A 55 -5.84 16.82 10.88
C ASP A 55 -5.22 15.44 11.15
N TYR A 56 -3.99 15.22 10.71
CA TYR A 56 -3.34 13.91 10.79
C TYR A 56 -3.18 13.44 12.25
N ASN A 57 -2.74 14.32 13.14
CA ASN A 57 -2.39 13.97 14.51
C ASN A 57 -3.63 13.64 15.34
N LYS A 58 -4.70 14.42 15.17
CA LYS A 58 -5.98 14.18 15.86
C LYS A 58 -6.64 12.88 15.41
N TYR A 59 -6.57 12.56 14.12
CA TYR A 59 -7.24 11.39 13.55
C TYR A 59 -6.33 10.19 13.31
N PHE A 60 -5.12 10.18 13.87
CA PHE A 60 -4.11 9.14 13.67
C PHE A 60 -4.65 7.71 13.84
N ASN A 61 -5.51 7.46 14.83
CA ASN A 61 -6.11 6.14 15.04
C ASN A 61 -7.04 5.73 13.90
N ALA A 62 -7.88 6.66 13.43
CA ALA A 62 -8.76 6.41 12.29
C ALA A 62 -7.94 6.18 11.01
N ILE A 63 -6.89 6.97 10.79
CA ILE A 63 -5.96 6.82 9.67
C ILE A 63 -5.28 5.45 9.72
N SER A 64 -4.76 5.04 10.88
CA SER A 64 -4.09 3.75 11.07
C SER A 64 -5.03 2.55 10.87
N LEU A 65 -6.27 2.64 11.36
CA LEU A 65 -7.29 1.61 11.17
C LEU A 65 -7.74 1.50 9.71
N LEU A 66 -8.03 2.62 9.05
CA LEU A 66 -8.39 2.64 7.62
C LEU A 66 -7.24 2.09 6.78
N THR A 67 -6.00 2.44 7.14
CA THR A 67 -4.78 1.92 6.49
C THR A 67 -4.70 0.41 6.61
N SER A 68 -4.81 -0.09 7.84
CA SER A 68 -4.82 -1.52 8.14
C SER A 68 -5.92 -2.24 7.34
N GLY A 69 -7.13 -1.66 7.32
CA GLY A 69 -8.28 -2.20 6.61
C GLY A 69 -8.02 -2.36 5.11
N TYR A 70 -7.51 -1.34 4.42
CA TYR A 70 -7.23 -1.46 2.99
C TYR A 70 -6.05 -2.42 2.71
N LEU A 71 -5.03 -2.48 3.58
CA LEU A 71 -3.90 -3.41 3.43
C LEU A 71 -4.36 -4.87 3.55
N ILE A 72 -5.30 -5.14 4.46
CA ILE A 72 -5.97 -6.44 4.57
C ILE A 72 -6.73 -6.75 3.28
N LEU A 73 -7.52 -5.79 2.76
CA LEU A 73 -8.25 -5.99 1.50
C LEU A 73 -7.31 -6.28 0.33
N PHE A 74 -6.21 -5.55 0.21
CA PHE A 74 -5.19 -5.80 -0.81
C PHE A 74 -4.58 -7.19 -0.67
N THR A 75 -4.22 -7.58 0.55
CA THR A 75 -3.71 -8.93 0.84
C THR A 75 -4.71 -10.01 0.46
N LEU A 76 -6.00 -9.83 0.78
CA LEU A 76 -7.07 -10.75 0.41
C LEU A 76 -7.29 -10.84 -1.11
N ILE A 77 -7.12 -9.74 -1.83
CA ILE A 77 -7.15 -9.72 -3.30
C ILE A 77 -5.95 -10.48 -3.86
N LEU A 78 -4.77 -10.31 -3.27
CA LEU A 78 -3.53 -10.96 -3.70
C LEU A 78 -3.49 -12.46 -3.38
N LYS A 79 -4.22 -12.93 -2.37
CA LYS A 79 -4.25 -14.34 -1.95
C LYS A 79 -4.48 -15.33 -3.09
N LYS A 80 -5.31 -14.98 -4.08
CA LYS A 80 -5.62 -15.84 -5.25
C LYS A 80 -4.46 -15.96 -6.26
N TYR A 81 -3.44 -15.12 -6.15
CA TYR A 81 -2.24 -15.14 -6.97
C TYR A 81 -1.06 -15.87 -6.27
N LEU A 82 -1.27 -16.39 -5.06
CA LEU A 82 -0.26 -17.19 -4.37
C LEU A 82 -0.32 -18.63 -4.86
N ILE A 83 0.77 -19.09 -5.47
CA ILE A 83 0.95 -20.45 -5.97
C ILE A 83 1.82 -21.23 -4.97
N LYS A 84 1.28 -22.33 -4.44
CA LYS A 84 1.95 -23.11 -3.37
C LYS A 84 3.16 -23.88 -3.86
N SER A 85 3.20 -24.26 -5.14
CA SER A 85 4.18 -25.21 -5.69
C SER A 85 5.62 -24.70 -5.80
N LYS A 86 5.85 -23.38 -5.69
CA LYS A 86 7.19 -22.75 -5.83
C LYS A 86 7.75 -22.08 -4.57
N LEU A 87 7.21 -22.39 -3.37
CA LEU A 87 7.69 -21.81 -2.10
C LEU A 87 9.18 -22.08 -1.78
N LYS A 88 9.85 -23.03 -2.46
CA LYS A 88 11.29 -23.28 -2.29
C LYS A 88 12.18 -22.12 -2.74
N SER A 89 11.79 -21.28 -3.71
CA SER A 89 12.62 -20.13 -4.13
C SER A 89 12.64 -18.98 -3.10
N PHE A 90 11.70 -18.99 -2.16
CA PHE A 90 11.61 -18.01 -1.06
C PHE A 90 12.79 -18.11 -0.07
N LEU A 91 13.49 -19.24 -0.05
CA LEU A 91 14.69 -19.44 0.79
C LEU A 91 15.99 -18.94 0.14
N SER A 92 15.92 -18.29 -1.02
CA SER A 92 17.12 -17.67 -1.59
C SER A 92 17.62 -16.52 -0.71
N LEU A 93 18.94 -16.39 -0.58
CA LEU A 93 19.57 -15.38 0.28
C LEU A 93 19.10 -13.96 -0.03
N SER A 94 18.97 -13.60 -1.32
CA SER A 94 18.51 -12.28 -1.75
C SER A 94 17.09 -11.97 -1.28
N VAL A 95 16.20 -12.96 -1.24
CA VAL A 95 14.82 -12.80 -0.75
C VAL A 95 14.81 -12.59 0.75
N ILE A 96 15.58 -13.39 1.48
CA ILE A 96 15.73 -13.28 2.93
C ILE A 96 16.24 -11.88 3.31
N LEU A 97 17.28 -11.39 2.63
CA LEU A 97 17.82 -10.05 2.83
C LEU A 97 16.77 -8.96 2.52
N GLY A 98 15.97 -9.12 1.45
CA GLY A 98 14.89 -8.20 1.14
C GLY A 98 13.81 -8.14 2.22
N VAL A 99 13.41 -9.29 2.77
CA VAL A 99 12.44 -9.36 3.87
C VAL A 99 12.99 -8.70 5.14
N PHE A 100 14.26 -8.96 5.48
CA PHE A 100 14.91 -8.29 6.61
C PHE A 100 15.02 -6.79 6.41
N LEU A 101 15.32 -6.33 5.20
CA LEU A 101 15.41 -4.89 4.89
C LEU A 101 14.04 -4.21 5.06
N VAL A 102 12.97 -4.80 4.52
CA VAL A 102 11.62 -4.26 4.69
C VAL A 102 11.19 -4.29 6.17
N GLY A 103 11.46 -5.40 6.87
CA GLY A 103 11.21 -5.50 8.30
C GLY A 103 11.95 -4.44 9.10
N TYR A 104 13.23 -4.20 8.79
CA TYR A 104 14.05 -3.17 9.40
C TYR A 104 13.51 -1.76 9.12
N VAL A 105 13.10 -1.47 7.88
CA VAL A 105 12.51 -0.16 7.54
C VAL A 105 11.24 0.08 8.34
N ILE A 106 10.35 -0.91 8.44
CA ILE A 106 9.13 -0.79 9.26
C ILE A 106 9.48 -0.59 10.72
N TYR A 107 10.43 -1.37 11.26
CA TYR A 107 10.91 -1.22 12.63
C TYR A 107 11.46 0.19 12.88
N ALA A 108 12.34 0.70 12.01
CA ALA A 108 12.96 2.01 12.16
C ALA A 108 11.91 3.15 12.16
N VAL A 109 10.87 3.04 11.33
CA VAL A 109 9.76 4.01 11.34
C VAL A 109 8.97 3.93 12.65
N VAL A 110 8.67 2.72 13.14
CA VAL A 110 7.94 2.50 14.40
C VAL A 110 8.73 3.03 15.59
N ASP A 111 10.02 2.69 15.67
CA ASP A 111 10.95 3.11 16.71
C ASP A 111 11.07 4.63 16.75
N LEU A 112 11.17 5.27 15.58
CA LEU A 112 11.17 6.72 15.47
C LEU A 112 9.86 7.32 16.00
N LEU A 113 8.70 6.77 15.65
CA LEU A 113 7.40 7.36 15.99
C LEU A 113 6.97 7.16 17.44
N ILE A 114 7.45 6.12 18.11
CA ILE A 114 6.89 5.68 19.40
C ILE A 114 6.92 6.77 20.48
N ASP A 115 7.94 7.62 20.46
CA ASP A 115 8.13 8.71 21.43
C ASP A 115 7.39 10.00 21.04
N GLN A 116 6.90 10.12 19.81
CA GLN A 116 6.20 11.32 19.33
C GLN A 116 4.67 11.18 19.34
N ILE A 117 4.16 9.95 19.34
CA ILE A 117 2.72 9.71 19.33
C ILE A 117 2.19 9.50 20.76
N PRO A 118 0.95 9.93 21.05
CA PRO A 118 0.32 9.63 22.34
C PRO A 118 0.24 8.13 22.61
N ASN A 119 0.41 7.73 23.87
CA ASN A 119 0.40 6.30 24.27
C ASN A 119 -0.82 5.51 23.79
N TYR A 120 -2.00 6.14 23.73
CA TYR A 120 -3.23 5.49 23.27
C TYR A 120 -3.26 5.22 21.75
N ASN A 121 -2.34 5.81 20.97
CA ASN A 121 -2.19 5.60 19.53
C ASN A 121 -1.22 4.46 19.19
N ILE A 122 -0.35 4.07 20.12
CA ILE A 122 0.74 3.10 19.89
C ILE A 122 0.22 1.75 19.38
N THR A 123 -0.85 1.24 19.97
CA THR A 123 -1.46 -0.04 19.55
C THR A 123 -1.92 0.00 18.09
N PHE A 124 -2.50 1.12 17.64
CA PHE A 124 -2.97 1.28 16.27
C PHE A 124 -1.81 1.36 15.28
N MET A 125 -0.70 2.01 15.66
CA MET A 125 0.54 2.02 14.89
C MET A 125 1.08 0.59 14.70
N PHE A 126 1.16 -0.21 15.77
CA PHE A 126 1.63 -1.60 15.67
C PHE A 126 0.74 -2.48 14.78
N ILE A 127 -0.59 -2.34 14.88
CA ILE A 127 -1.53 -3.04 14.00
C ILE A 127 -1.28 -2.66 12.53
N CYS A 128 -1.09 -1.38 12.25
CA CYS A 128 -0.79 -0.87 10.90
C CYS A 128 0.53 -1.43 10.37
N ALA A 129 1.59 -1.39 11.18
CA ALA A 129 2.91 -1.94 10.84
C ALA A 129 2.85 -3.45 10.55
N LEU A 130 2.11 -4.22 11.35
CA LEU A 130 1.91 -5.64 11.13
C LEU A 130 1.16 -5.92 9.81
N CYS A 131 0.10 -5.16 9.53
CA CYS A 131 -0.64 -5.27 8.27
C CYS A 131 0.25 -4.95 7.06
N LEU A 132 1.11 -3.93 7.18
CA LEU A 132 2.07 -3.55 6.15
C LEU A 132 3.09 -4.67 5.91
N PHE A 133 3.60 -5.28 6.97
CA PHE A 133 4.53 -6.40 6.88
C PHE A 133 3.92 -7.63 6.19
N ILE A 134 2.68 -7.99 6.57
CA ILE A 134 1.94 -9.10 5.94
C ILE A 134 1.68 -8.82 4.46
N TYR A 135 1.25 -7.60 4.13
CA TYR A 135 1.06 -7.17 2.75
C TYR A 135 2.38 -7.24 1.96
N ALA A 136 3.48 -6.81 2.58
CA ALA A 136 4.81 -6.83 1.97
C ALA A 136 5.28 -8.24 1.62
N ILE A 137 5.18 -9.17 2.56
CA ILE A 137 5.48 -10.59 2.32
C ILE A 137 4.60 -11.14 1.20
N THR A 138 3.31 -10.79 1.18
CA THR A 138 2.35 -11.28 0.19
C THR A 138 2.73 -10.87 -1.23
N PHE A 139 3.00 -9.59 -1.48
CA PHE A 139 3.38 -9.15 -2.82
C PHE A 139 4.78 -9.66 -3.21
N ALA A 140 5.71 -9.76 -2.25
CA ALA A 140 7.05 -10.28 -2.50
C ALA A 140 7.00 -11.74 -2.94
N MET A 141 6.21 -12.58 -2.25
CA MET A 141 6.01 -13.98 -2.65
C MET A 141 5.48 -14.11 -4.08
N ILE A 142 4.52 -13.27 -4.47
CA ILE A 142 3.98 -13.29 -5.85
C ILE A 142 5.07 -12.93 -6.85
N TYR A 143 5.85 -11.88 -6.59
CA TYR A 143 6.95 -11.45 -7.44
C TYR A 143 8.03 -12.54 -7.59
N ILE A 144 8.50 -13.09 -6.48
CA ILE A 144 9.57 -14.10 -6.43
C ILE A 144 9.14 -15.42 -7.08
N SER A 145 7.85 -15.73 -7.07
CA SER A 145 7.32 -16.94 -7.72
C SER A 145 7.52 -16.93 -9.24
N ASP A 146 7.73 -15.74 -9.83
CA ASP A 146 7.95 -15.49 -11.26
C ASP A 146 6.90 -16.15 -12.17
N ASN A 147 5.67 -16.28 -11.66
CA ASN A 147 4.57 -16.89 -12.40
C ASN A 147 3.77 -15.88 -13.24
N TYR A 148 4.01 -14.58 -13.04
CA TYR A 148 3.25 -13.51 -13.66
C TYR A 148 4.18 -12.47 -14.28
N ALA A 149 4.05 -12.22 -15.59
CA ALA A 149 4.83 -11.18 -16.29
C ALA A 149 4.61 -9.77 -15.71
N THR A 150 3.47 -9.55 -15.07
CA THR A 150 3.08 -8.32 -14.38
C THR A 150 3.57 -8.27 -12.92
N GLY A 151 4.34 -9.25 -12.44
CA GLY A 151 4.84 -9.31 -11.07
C GLY A 151 5.70 -8.10 -10.69
N THR A 152 6.48 -7.56 -11.62
CA THR A 152 7.26 -6.32 -11.44
C THR A 152 6.36 -5.09 -11.17
N ILE A 153 5.20 -5.01 -11.82
CA ILE A 153 4.20 -3.95 -11.59
C ILE A 153 3.68 -4.03 -10.15
N LEU A 154 3.43 -5.25 -9.66
CA LEU A 154 3.00 -5.47 -8.28
C LEU A 154 4.10 -5.11 -7.28
N LEU A 155 5.35 -5.50 -7.55
CA LEU A 155 6.48 -5.11 -6.71
C LEU A 155 6.62 -3.59 -6.61
N ALA A 156 6.57 -2.88 -7.74
CA ALA A 156 6.64 -1.42 -7.77
C ALA A 156 5.47 -0.77 -6.99
N SER A 157 4.26 -1.34 -7.11
CA SER A 157 3.10 -0.91 -6.31
C SER A 157 3.34 -1.10 -4.80
N GLY A 158 3.84 -2.27 -4.40
CA GLY A 158 4.15 -2.60 -3.01
C GLY A 158 5.23 -1.69 -2.42
N VAL A 159 6.32 -1.46 -3.15
CA VAL A 159 7.40 -0.54 -2.76
C VAL A 159 6.86 0.87 -2.59
N ALA A 160 6.12 1.40 -3.57
CA ALA A 160 5.52 2.73 -3.48
C ALA A 160 4.55 2.85 -2.27
N THR A 161 3.83 1.78 -1.93
CA THR A 161 2.99 1.74 -0.72
C THR A 161 3.82 1.87 0.56
N ILE A 162 4.92 1.13 0.68
CA ILE A 162 5.83 1.20 1.84
C ILE A 162 6.41 2.61 1.99
N PHE A 163 6.87 3.22 0.88
CA PHE A 163 7.40 4.59 0.91
C PHE A 163 6.37 5.61 1.39
N ASN A 164 5.16 5.59 0.83
CA ASN A 164 4.08 6.49 1.26
C ASN A 164 3.74 6.29 2.75
N LEU A 165 3.61 5.04 3.22
CA LEU A 165 3.23 4.75 4.60
C LEU A 165 4.34 5.01 5.62
N GLY A 166 5.60 4.87 5.23
CA GLY A 166 6.74 5.22 6.08
C GLY A 166 6.93 6.73 6.18
N LEU A 167 6.89 7.44 5.04
CA LEU A 167 7.17 8.87 5.00
C LEU A 167 6.01 9.72 5.55
N SER A 168 4.75 9.30 5.41
CA SER A 168 3.59 10.06 5.88
C SER A 168 3.66 10.43 7.37
N PRO A 169 3.81 9.48 8.31
CA PRO A 169 3.90 9.83 9.72
C PRO A 169 5.20 10.57 10.07
N ILE A 170 6.32 10.28 9.39
CA ILE A 170 7.57 11.04 9.58
C ILE A 170 7.38 12.51 9.22
N ASN A 171 6.78 12.79 8.06
CA ASN A 171 6.52 14.15 7.60
C ASN A 171 5.55 14.88 8.53
N GLU A 172 4.51 14.22 9.04
CA GLU A 172 3.52 14.88 9.90
C GLU A 172 3.98 15.09 11.34
N TYR A 173 4.80 14.19 11.91
CA TYR A 173 5.25 14.31 13.31
C TYR A 173 6.61 14.99 13.48
N PHE A 174 7.51 14.94 12.50
CA PHE A 174 8.89 15.42 12.66
C PHE A 174 9.28 16.58 11.75
N LEU A 175 8.90 16.51 10.48
CA LEU A 175 9.44 17.42 9.47
C LEU A 175 8.41 17.72 8.39
N TYR A 176 7.41 18.53 8.72
CA TYR A 176 6.40 18.90 7.73
C TYR A 176 7.06 19.69 6.59
N ASN A 177 7.13 19.04 5.43
CA ASN A 177 7.75 19.59 4.23
C ASN A 177 6.87 19.31 3.00
N GLU A 178 6.59 20.35 2.22
CA GLU A 178 5.71 20.27 1.05
C GLU A 178 6.25 19.33 -0.04
N ILE A 179 7.58 19.21 -0.19
CA ILE A 179 8.22 18.28 -1.14
C ILE A 179 7.96 16.83 -0.71
N PHE A 180 8.08 16.55 0.59
CA PHE A 180 7.75 15.22 1.10
C PHE A 180 6.25 14.94 0.97
N THR A 181 5.37 15.91 1.23
CA THR A 181 3.94 15.77 0.97
C THR A 181 3.64 15.41 -0.49
N PHE A 182 4.29 16.09 -1.44
CA PHE A 182 4.15 15.75 -2.86
C PHE A 182 4.65 14.34 -3.17
N LEU A 183 5.83 13.96 -2.65
CA LEU A 183 6.40 12.62 -2.86
C LEU A 183 5.51 11.51 -2.27
N ILE A 184 4.99 11.73 -1.06
CA ILE A 184 4.05 10.84 -0.38
C ILE A 184 2.82 10.64 -1.27
N LEU A 185 2.19 11.72 -1.73
CA LEU A 185 1.02 11.67 -2.60
C LEU A 185 1.31 10.98 -3.94
N PHE A 186 2.46 11.27 -4.55
CA PHE A 186 2.88 10.62 -5.78
C PHE A 186 3.01 9.11 -5.60
N CYS A 187 3.74 8.67 -4.57
CA CYS A 187 3.88 7.25 -4.23
C CYS A 187 2.52 6.61 -3.93
N HIS A 188 1.65 7.32 -3.25
CA HIS A 188 0.30 6.88 -2.90
C HIS A 188 -0.57 6.62 -4.14
N TYR A 189 -0.63 7.55 -5.09
CA TYR A 189 -1.43 7.34 -6.31
C TYR A 189 -0.78 6.35 -7.27
N LEU A 190 0.55 6.36 -7.36
CA LEU A 190 1.30 5.41 -8.16
C LEU A 190 1.07 3.98 -7.67
N SER A 191 1.12 3.75 -6.35
CA SER A 191 0.89 2.42 -5.79
C SER A 191 -0.50 1.91 -6.15
N LEU A 192 -1.54 2.72 -5.99
CA LEU A 192 -2.92 2.38 -6.35
C LEU A 192 -3.07 2.08 -7.84
N TYR A 193 -2.52 2.93 -8.69
CA TYR A 193 -2.60 2.76 -10.14
C TYR A 193 -1.92 1.48 -10.62
N LEU A 194 -0.72 1.19 -10.08
CA LEU A 194 0.02 -0.02 -10.40
C LEU A 194 -0.69 -1.28 -9.86
N PHE A 195 -1.26 -1.21 -8.64
CA PHE A 195 -2.04 -2.32 -8.08
C PHE A 195 -3.27 -2.62 -8.94
N MET A 196 -4.02 -1.58 -9.30
CA MET A 196 -5.15 -1.68 -10.23
C MET A 196 -4.72 -2.31 -11.56
N THR A 197 -3.60 -1.87 -12.11
CA THR A 197 -3.06 -2.40 -13.37
C THR A 197 -2.72 -3.88 -13.24
N PHE A 198 -2.12 -4.29 -12.13
CA PHE A 198 -1.83 -5.69 -11.85
C PHE A 198 -3.12 -6.53 -11.81
N ILE A 199 -4.12 -6.14 -11.01
CA ILE A 199 -5.35 -6.95 -10.87
C ILE A 199 -6.16 -7.04 -12.17
N LEU A 200 -6.07 -6.02 -13.05
CA LEU A 200 -6.77 -5.99 -14.33
C LEU A 200 -6.06 -6.79 -15.43
N LYS A 201 -4.73 -6.76 -15.47
CA LYS A 201 -3.94 -7.40 -16.55
C LYS A 201 -3.52 -8.84 -16.24
N THR A 202 -3.45 -9.20 -14.96
CA THR A 202 -2.89 -10.49 -14.55
C THR A 202 -3.93 -11.60 -14.63
N LYS A 203 -3.70 -12.57 -15.52
CA LYS A 203 -4.50 -13.80 -15.59
C LYS A 203 -4.05 -14.76 -14.50
N LEU A 204 -5.01 -15.40 -13.83
CA LEU A 204 -4.71 -16.41 -12.82
C LEU A 204 -4.15 -17.66 -13.51
N VAL A 205 -2.97 -18.10 -13.06
CA VAL A 205 -2.37 -19.38 -13.44
C VAL A 205 -2.90 -20.44 -12.49
N LYS A 206 -3.38 -21.59 -13.02
CA LYS A 206 -3.79 -22.73 -12.21
C LYS A 206 -2.57 -23.60 -11.90
N ASP A 207 -2.53 -24.23 -10.72
CA ASP A 207 -1.41 -25.07 -10.29
C ASP A 207 -1.05 -26.19 -11.29
N ASN A 208 -2.05 -26.68 -12.06
CA ASN A 208 -1.87 -27.76 -13.05
C ASN A 208 -1.17 -27.31 -14.35
N ASP A 209 -1.12 -26.01 -14.66
CA ASP A 209 -0.53 -25.50 -15.91
C ASP A 209 0.99 -25.24 -15.78
N ILE A 210 1.55 -25.43 -14.58
CA ILE A 210 2.96 -25.14 -14.28
C ILE A 210 3.86 -26.34 -14.59
N SER A 211 3.33 -27.57 -14.53
CA SER A 211 4.10 -28.79 -14.81
C SER A 211 4.44 -28.99 -16.28
N SER A 212 3.71 -28.37 -17.22
CA SER A 212 3.93 -28.58 -18.66
C SER A 212 4.91 -27.61 -19.31
N LYS A 213 5.37 -26.58 -18.58
CA LYS A 213 6.27 -25.55 -19.14
C LYS A 213 7.76 -25.82 -18.91
N TYR A 214 8.09 -26.88 -18.16
CA TYR A 214 9.46 -27.19 -17.73
C TYR A 214 9.83 -28.68 -17.86
N PHE A 215 9.03 -29.47 -18.58
CA PHE A 215 9.37 -30.83 -19.01
C PHE A 215 9.17 -30.97 -20.51
#